data_AF-A0A1E4ZNK4-F1
#
_entry.id   AF-A0A1E4ZNK4-F1
#
_cell.length_a   1.000
_cell.length_b   1.000
_cell.length_c   1.000
_cell.angle_alpha   90.00
_cell.angle_beta   90.00
_cell.angle_gamma   90.00
#
_symmetry.space_group_name_H-M   'P 1'
#
loop_
_entity.id
_entity.type
_entity.pdbx_description
1 polymer ?
#
loop_
_entity_poly.entity_id
_entity_poly.type
_entity_poly.pdbx_seq_one_letter_code
_entity_poly.pdbx_strand_id
1 'polypeptide(L)'
;MNQFISRVVFAGFYITVVAVITFVTPVHAAQAQFSGCTIDQRQTLQTAVDAAQVTVELIEKQFAALPAPYRARSPRYSRWFGDFRPDRFDKVAEVFTRINTVLRTNTIHFDCACTDRYYARARVAEPYTIRICSLFWNLSLSGRDFSHIGTIIHELTHFADISGAHDLVYGTKLSRQLAINKPGKAVINADNYEYFATNSDNLAFSGDGRILPIGKFEPLKFNAPRSARLPEGGMHLYSVQNFPDRSGTVVVTSSAGDVDLYTYPSADAASLLCESSTSNVEDQCELKQNHTFVEVRAYEASDYTIEVRLF
;
A
#
# COMPACT_ATOMS: atom_id res chain seq x y z
N MET A 1 -29.55 1.70 -28.91
CA MET A 1 -30.76 2.55 -29.01
C MET A 1 -31.86 1.88 -28.19
N ASN A 2 -31.99 2.27 -26.92
CA ASN A 2 -33.14 1.98 -26.05
C ASN A 2 -33.08 2.95 -24.87
N GLN A 3 -33.91 3.98 -24.90
CA GLN A 3 -34.03 5.00 -23.85
C GLN A 3 -35.18 4.61 -22.93
N PHE A 4 -34.92 4.53 -21.62
CA PHE A 4 -35.98 4.48 -20.62
C PHE A 4 -36.34 5.93 -20.23
N ILE A 5 -37.58 6.33 -20.54
CA ILE A 5 -38.13 7.63 -20.18
C ILE A 5 -39.17 7.40 -19.09
N SER A 6 -38.86 7.74 -17.84
CA SER A 6 -39.87 7.85 -16.79
C SER A 6 -40.36 9.29 -16.72
N ARG A 7 -41.66 9.52 -16.96
CA ARG A 7 -42.29 10.85 -16.99
C ARG A 7 -42.95 11.12 -15.64
N VAL A 8 -42.41 12.07 -14.88
CA VAL A 8 -43.11 12.72 -13.76
C VAL A 8 -43.50 14.12 -14.21
N VAL A 9 -44.80 14.42 -14.24
CA VAL A 9 -45.33 15.74 -14.66
C VAL A 9 -45.58 16.57 -13.41
N PHE A 10 -44.76 17.60 -13.20
CA PHE A 10 -45.11 18.77 -12.39
C PHE A 10 -44.99 20.03 -13.27
N ALA A 11 -45.91 20.96 -13.04
CA ALA A 11 -46.15 22.13 -13.88
C ALA A 11 -44.87 22.94 -14.17
N GLY A 12 -44.58 23.09 -15.47
CA GLY A 12 -43.96 24.28 -16.05
C GLY A 12 -42.55 24.64 -15.59
N PHE A 13 -41.53 23.85 -15.94
CA PHE A 13 -40.17 24.30 -16.33
C PHE A 13 -39.45 23.08 -16.94
N TYR A 14 -39.06 23.14 -18.22
CA TYR A 14 -38.30 22.06 -18.86
C TYR A 14 -36.83 22.17 -18.48
N ILE A 15 -36.39 21.38 -17.48
CA ILE A 15 -34.96 21.17 -17.21
C ILE A 15 -34.58 19.84 -17.87
N THR A 16 -33.82 19.90 -18.96
CA THR A 16 -33.20 18.70 -19.54
C THR A 16 -31.97 18.36 -18.69
N VAL A 17 -32.12 17.47 -17.71
CA VAL A 17 -30.98 16.92 -16.98
C VAL A 17 -30.30 15.90 -17.88
N VAL A 18 -29.19 16.29 -18.52
CA VAL A 18 -28.30 15.33 -19.19
C VAL A 18 -27.43 14.72 -18.09
N ALA A 19 -27.83 13.54 -17.60
CA ALA A 19 -26.98 12.74 -16.74
C ALA A 19 -25.83 12.19 -17.59
N VAL A 20 -24.65 12.79 -17.47
CA VAL A 20 -23.40 12.19 -17.97
C VAL A 20 -23.06 11.05 -17.02
N ILE A 21 -23.53 9.85 -17.34
CA ILE A 21 -23.09 8.63 -16.64
C ILE A 21 -21.70 8.31 -17.18
N THR A 22 -20.67 8.83 -16.51
CA THR A 22 -19.31 8.30 -16.66
C THR A 22 -19.32 6.89 -16.08
N PHE A 23 -19.23 5.88 -16.93
CA PHE A 23 -18.89 4.53 -16.51
C PHE A 23 -17.46 4.56 -15.98
N VAL A 24 -17.30 4.69 -14.66
CA VAL A 24 -16.05 4.33 -14.00
C VAL A 24 -16.03 2.81 -14.03
N THR A 25 -15.15 2.22 -14.84
CA THR A 25 -14.91 0.78 -14.79
C THR A 25 -14.36 0.46 -13.40
N PRO A 26 -14.97 -0.49 -12.66
CA PRO A 26 -14.44 -0.84 -11.35
C PRO A 26 -13.02 -1.40 -11.52
N VAL A 27 -12.08 -0.82 -10.79
CA VAL A 27 -10.69 -1.28 -10.83
C VAL A 27 -10.60 -2.50 -9.94
N HIS A 28 -10.81 -3.68 -10.52
CA HIS A 28 -10.68 -4.95 -9.82
C HIS A 28 -9.25 -5.07 -9.27
N ALA A 29 -9.09 -5.11 -7.94
CA ALA A 29 -7.82 -5.41 -7.28
C ALA A 29 -7.13 -6.64 -7.90
N ALA A 30 -5.80 -6.70 -7.86
CA ALA A 30 -5.07 -7.82 -8.42
C ALA A 30 -5.61 -9.15 -7.88
N GLN A 31 -5.93 -10.06 -8.80
CA GLN A 31 -6.35 -11.39 -8.40
C GLN A 31 -5.11 -12.21 -8.12
N ALA A 32 -4.88 -12.58 -6.85
CA ALA A 32 -3.86 -13.55 -6.50
C ALA A 32 -4.35 -14.96 -6.88
N GLN A 33 -3.54 -15.68 -7.66
CA GLN A 33 -3.75 -17.09 -7.96
C GLN A 33 -2.68 -17.94 -7.31
N PHE A 34 -3.03 -19.15 -6.89
CA PHE A 34 -2.19 -19.95 -6.02
C PHE A 34 -2.02 -21.37 -6.54
N SER A 35 -0.78 -21.85 -6.56
CA SER A 35 -0.41 -23.23 -6.87
C SER A 35 0.37 -23.83 -5.72
N GLY A 36 -0.07 -24.99 -5.22
CA GLY A 36 0.60 -25.71 -4.13
C GLY A 36 0.56 -25.00 -2.76
N CYS A 37 -0.30 -23.99 -2.58
CA CYS A 37 -0.41 -23.23 -1.34
C CYS A 37 -1.54 -23.78 -0.43
N THR A 38 -1.29 -23.88 0.87
CA THR A 38 -2.32 -24.17 1.88
C THR A 38 -3.30 -23.01 2.04
N ILE A 39 -4.42 -23.20 2.76
CA ILE A 39 -5.38 -22.11 3.06
C ILE A 39 -4.66 -20.93 3.75
N ASP A 40 -3.89 -21.20 4.81
CA ASP A 40 -3.18 -20.17 5.58
C ASP A 40 -2.12 -19.43 4.75
N GLN A 41 -1.42 -20.17 3.87
CA GLN A 41 -0.46 -19.56 2.95
C GLN A 41 -1.14 -18.63 1.95
N ARG A 42 -2.30 -19.03 1.42
CA ARG A 42 -3.10 -18.17 0.52
C ARG A 42 -3.55 -16.90 1.22
N GLN A 43 -4.04 -17.02 2.45
CA GLN A 43 -4.44 -15.86 3.23
C GLN A 43 -3.25 -14.92 3.51
N THR A 44 -2.11 -15.48 3.93
CA THR A 44 -0.88 -14.71 4.19
C THR A 44 -0.42 -13.95 2.95
N LEU A 45 -0.45 -14.60 1.78
CA LEU A 45 -0.05 -13.99 0.52
C LEU A 45 -1.04 -12.94 0.03
N GLN A 46 -2.35 -13.18 0.21
CA GLN A 46 -3.37 -12.19 -0.12
C GLN A 46 -3.18 -10.93 0.72
N THR A 47 -3.07 -11.07 2.06
CA THR A 47 -2.76 -9.95 2.95
C THR A 47 -1.45 -9.25 2.57
N ALA A 48 -0.41 -9.99 2.16
CA ALA A 48 0.83 -9.37 1.69
C ALA A 48 0.68 -8.56 0.41
N VAL A 49 -0.15 -9.00 -0.54
CA VAL A 49 -0.45 -8.27 -1.78
C VAL A 49 -1.23 -7.01 -1.49
N ASP A 50 -2.27 -7.09 -0.66
CA ASP A 50 -3.12 -5.95 -0.30
C ASP A 50 -2.28 -4.89 0.45
N ALA A 51 -1.46 -5.33 1.42
CA ALA A 51 -0.51 -4.49 2.12
C ALA A 51 0.53 -3.83 1.20
N ALA A 52 1.05 -4.58 0.22
CA ALA A 52 1.99 -4.06 -0.77
C ALA A 52 1.34 -3.02 -1.68
N GLN A 53 0.07 -3.23 -2.08
CA GLN A 53 -0.69 -2.26 -2.88
C GLN A 53 -0.82 -0.94 -2.11
N VAL A 54 -1.26 -0.99 -0.86
CA VAL A 54 -1.38 0.21 -0.01
C VAL A 54 -0.03 0.92 0.15
N THR A 55 1.04 0.16 0.40
CA THR A 55 2.40 0.69 0.53
C THR A 55 2.86 1.42 -0.74
N VAL A 56 2.60 0.84 -1.92
CA VAL A 56 3.04 1.40 -3.20
C VAL A 56 2.19 2.61 -3.61
N GLU A 57 0.86 2.55 -3.45
CA GLU A 57 -0.02 3.69 -3.69
C GLU A 57 0.35 4.92 -2.84
N LEU A 58 0.73 4.66 -1.59
CA LEU A 58 1.24 5.69 -0.71
C LEU A 58 2.53 6.33 -1.26
N ILE A 59 3.48 5.49 -1.66
CA ILE A 59 4.74 5.96 -2.24
C ILE A 59 4.49 6.83 -3.47
N GLU A 60 3.57 6.42 -4.34
CA GLU A 60 3.17 7.22 -5.51
C GLU A 60 2.60 8.58 -5.10
N LYS A 61 1.68 8.62 -4.12
CA LYS A 61 1.14 9.87 -3.58
C LYS A 61 2.24 10.77 -3.03
N GLN A 62 3.23 10.21 -2.34
CA GLN A 62 4.39 10.94 -1.82
C GLN A 62 5.29 11.49 -2.94
N PHE A 63 5.56 10.71 -3.98
CA PHE A 63 6.28 11.18 -5.17
C PHE A 63 5.54 12.33 -5.85
N ALA A 64 4.23 12.21 -6.04
CA ALA A 64 3.38 13.24 -6.66
C ALA A 64 3.31 14.52 -5.82
N ALA A 65 3.25 14.38 -4.49
CA ALA A 65 3.14 15.51 -3.56
C ALA A 65 4.47 16.22 -3.30
N LEU A 66 5.64 15.61 -3.59
CA LEU A 66 6.94 16.18 -3.26
C LEU A 66 7.35 17.30 -4.24
N PRO A 67 7.39 18.59 -3.79
CA PRO A 67 7.70 19.70 -4.68
C PRO A 67 9.16 19.65 -5.15
N ALA A 68 9.42 20.11 -6.38
CA ALA A 68 10.74 20.00 -7.02
C ALA A 68 11.93 20.48 -6.17
N PRO A 69 11.86 21.60 -5.42
CA PRO A 69 12.97 22.06 -4.57
C PRO A 69 13.34 21.09 -3.43
N TYR A 70 12.42 20.20 -3.03
CA TYR A 70 12.62 19.27 -1.92
C TYR A 70 13.04 17.86 -2.37
N ARG A 71 12.91 17.53 -3.67
CA ARG A 71 13.28 16.20 -4.21
C ARG A 71 14.73 15.85 -3.95
N ALA A 72 15.64 16.80 -4.21
CA ALA A 72 17.07 16.62 -4.00
C ALA A 72 17.48 16.46 -2.52
N ARG A 73 16.58 16.77 -1.60
CA ARG A 73 16.83 16.72 -0.16
C ARG A 73 16.13 15.54 0.53
N SER A 74 15.37 14.72 -0.20
CA SER A 74 14.62 13.58 0.35
C SER A 74 15.55 12.57 1.04
N PRO A 75 15.49 12.40 2.39
CA PRO A 75 16.34 11.46 3.10
C PRO A 75 16.07 10.01 2.70
N ARG A 76 14.79 9.65 2.49
CA ARG A 76 14.38 8.30 2.06
C ARG A 76 14.92 7.97 0.67
N TYR A 77 14.81 8.89 -0.29
CA TYR A 77 15.36 8.69 -1.63
C TYR A 77 16.89 8.56 -1.58
N SER A 78 17.59 9.50 -0.96
CA SER A 78 19.05 9.50 -0.94
C SER A 78 19.62 8.27 -0.21
N ARG A 79 18.90 7.72 0.78
CA ARG A 79 19.32 6.50 1.48
C ARG A 79 19.43 5.29 0.56
N TRP A 80 18.47 5.15 -0.35
CA TRP A 80 18.30 3.92 -1.13
C TRP A 80 18.64 4.09 -2.61
N PHE A 81 18.70 5.32 -3.14
CA PHE A 81 19.03 5.57 -4.55
C PHE A 81 20.17 6.58 -4.75
N GLY A 82 20.76 7.06 -3.63
CA GLY A 82 21.92 7.94 -3.62
C GLY A 82 21.61 9.35 -4.13
N ASP A 83 22.66 10.06 -4.56
CA ASP A 83 22.56 11.46 -4.96
C ASP A 83 21.48 11.68 -6.01
N PHE A 84 20.64 12.69 -5.79
CA PHE A 84 19.54 13.03 -6.68
C PHE A 84 20.02 13.31 -8.11
N ARG A 85 19.34 12.68 -9.08
CA ARG A 85 19.42 13.00 -10.51
C ARG A 85 17.99 12.88 -11.05
N PRO A 86 17.47 13.87 -11.81
CA PRO A 86 16.07 13.88 -12.21
C PRO A 86 15.60 12.59 -12.89
N ASP A 87 16.37 12.08 -13.85
CA ASP A 87 16.06 10.83 -14.56
C ASP A 87 16.04 9.59 -13.65
N ARG A 88 16.92 9.52 -12.63
CA ARG A 88 16.91 8.42 -11.65
C ARG A 88 15.71 8.51 -10.72
N PHE A 89 15.37 9.74 -10.30
CA PHE A 89 14.20 9.97 -9.47
C PHE A 89 12.91 9.62 -10.20
N ASP A 90 12.77 10.07 -11.44
CA ASP A 90 11.62 9.78 -12.29
C ASP A 90 11.53 8.28 -12.62
N LYS A 91 12.66 7.60 -12.85
CA LYS A 91 12.71 6.14 -13.03
C LYS A 91 12.18 5.41 -11.80
N VAL A 92 12.60 5.79 -10.60
CA VAL A 92 12.12 5.15 -9.36
C VAL A 92 10.63 5.37 -9.18
N ALA A 93 10.13 6.58 -9.42
CA ALA A 93 8.70 6.88 -9.36
C ALA A 93 7.91 6.03 -10.37
N GLU A 94 8.39 5.93 -11.62
CA GLU A 94 7.77 5.12 -12.67
C GLU A 94 7.72 3.62 -12.30
N VAL A 95 8.78 3.10 -11.69
CA VAL A 95 8.81 1.69 -11.23
C VAL A 95 7.72 1.45 -10.18
N PHE A 96 7.55 2.34 -9.20
CA PHE A 96 6.44 2.21 -8.24
C PHE A 96 5.07 2.32 -8.91
N THR A 97 4.91 3.18 -9.93
CA THR A 97 3.67 3.23 -10.72
C THR A 97 3.35 1.94 -11.46
N ARG A 98 4.38 1.30 -12.03
CA ARG A 98 4.21 0.01 -12.71
C ARG A 98 3.89 -1.10 -11.71
N ILE A 99 4.56 -1.13 -10.54
CA ILE A 99 4.22 -2.05 -9.45
C ILE A 99 2.76 -1.86 -9.02
N ASN A 100 2.31 -0.60 -8.83
CA ASN A 100 0.93 -0.34 -8.44
C ASN A 100 -0.06 -0.83 -9.50
N THR A 101 0.25 -0.60 -10.78
CA THR A 101 -0.59 -1.07 -11.89
C THR A 101 -0.77 -2.59 -11.84
N VAL A 102 0.31 -3.33 -11.57
CA VAL A 102 0.27 -4.79 -11.44
C VAL A 102 -0.56 -5.23 -10.25
N LEU A 103 -0.32 -4.63 -9.08
CA LEU A 103 -1.07 -4.88 -7.85
C LEU A 103 -2.55 -4.49 -7.96
N ARG A 104 -2.92 -3.62 -8.91
CA ARG A 104 -4.29 -3.15 -9.10
C ARG A 104 -5.06 -3.78 -10.24
N THR A 105 -4.40 -4.37 -11.24
CA THR A 105 -5.09 -4.71 -12.50
C THR A 105 -4.67 -6.05 -13.10
N ASN A 106 -3.59 -6.65 -12.61
CA ASN A 106 -3.07 -7.91 -13.16
C ASN A 106 -3.30 -9.08 -12.20
N THR A 107 -3.20 -10.29 -12.73
CA THR A 107 -3.17 -11.51 -11.92
C THR A 107 -1.74 -11.78 -11.47
N ILE A 108 -1.53 -11.96 -10.17
CA ILE A 108 -0.23 -12.38 -9.60
C ILE A 108 -0.34 -13.86 -9.26
N HIS A 109 0.57 -14.67 -9.81
CA HIS A 109 0.58 -16.11 -9.56
C HIS A 109 1.62 -16.46 -8.50
N PHE A 110 1.19 -17.12 -7.43
CA PHE A 110 2.06 -17.62 -6.37
C PHE A 110 2.23 -19.13 -6.46
N ASP A 111 3.49 -19.57 -6.53
CA ASP A 111 3.88 -20.97 -6.49
C ASP A 111 4.54 -21.30 -5.14
N CYS A 112 3.83 -22.02 -4.27
CA CYS A 112 4.28 -22.37 -2.93
C CYS A 112 5.02 -23.72 -2.83
N ALA A 113 5.32 -24.38 -3.97
CA ALA A 113 5.99 -25.69 -3.96
C ALA A 113 7.50 -25.64 -3.63
N CYS A 114 8.07 -24.44 -3.43
CA CYS A 114 9.49 -24.29 -3.15
C CYS A 114 9.85 -24.61 -1.70
N THR A 115 10.79 -25.53 -1.53
CA THR A 115 11.35 -25.89 -0.22
C THR A 115 12.76 -25.36 0.00
N ASP A 116 13.32 -24.64 -0.97
CA ASP A 116 14.68 -24.09 -0.88
C ASP A 116 14.77 -23.03 0.23
N ARG A 117 15.97 -22.84 0.77
CA ARG A 117 16.24 -21.93 1.90
C ARG A 117 16.54 -20.49 1.46
N TYR A 118 15.62 -19.91 0.70
CA TYR A 118 15.57 -18.48 0.40
C TYR A 118 14.12 -17.97 0.49
N TYR A 119 13.87 -16.68 0.29
CA TYR A 119 12.55 -16.06 0.51
C TYR A 119 11.60 -16.30 -0.67
N ALA A 120 11.90 -15.74 -1.84
CA ALA A 120 11.12 -15.92 -3.04
C ALA A 120 12.01 -15.80 -4.29
N ARG A 121 11.40 -15.98 -5.47
CA ARG A 121 12.01 -15.68 -6.77
C ARG A 121 10.93 -15.42 -7.83
N ALA A 122 11.08 -14.34 -8.57
CA ALA A 122 10.31 -14.04 -9.77
C ALA A 122 10.68 -15.02 -10.89
N ARG A 123 9.68 -15.64 -11.51
CA ARG A 123 9.84 -16.38 -12.76
C ARG A 123 9.74 -15.38 -13.90
N VAL A 124 10.83 -14.69 -14.23
CA VAL A 124 10.86 -13.58 -15.20
C VAL A 124 10.35 -13.92 -16.60
N ALA A 125 10.33 -15.21 -16.98
CA ALA A 125 9.76 -15.70 -18.24
C ALA A 125 8.23 -15.94 -18.19
N GLU A 126 7.63 -15.85 -17.01
CA GLU A 126 6.21 -16.08 -16.71
C GLU A 126 5.60 -14.90 -15.91
N PRO A 127 5.57 -13.65 -16.43
CA PRO A 127 5.00 -12.52 -15.68
C PRO A 127 3.51 -12.72 -15.36
N TYR A 128 3.00 -12.51 -14.14
CA TYR A 128 3.66 -12.10 -12.89
C TYR A 128 3.72 -13.26 -11.88
N THR A 129 4.53 -14.29 -12.16
CA THR A 129 4.66 -15.47 -11.30
C THR A 129 5.80 -15.35 -10.30
N ILE A 130 5.48 -15.46 -9.02
CA ILE A 130 6.42 -15.42 -7.90
C ILE A 130 6.44 -16.79 -7.22
N ARG A 131 7.62 -17.40 -7.17
CA ARG A 131 7.87 -18.65 -6.44
C ARG A 131 8.20 -18.32 -4.99
N ILE A 132 7.40 -18.81 -4.04
CA ILE A 132 7.54 -18.55 -2.61
C ILE A 132 8.22 -19.73 -1.93
N CYS A 133 9.31 -19.48 -1.20
CA CYS A 133 10.20 -20.49 -0.62
C CYS A 133 10.21 -20.46 0.91
N SER A 134 10.96 -21.39 1.52
CA SER A 134 10.78 -21.74 2.94
C SER A 134 11.04 -20.60 3.93
N LEU A 135 11.91 -19.62 3.61
CA LEU A 135 12.21 -18.53 4.53
C LEU A 135 11.13 -17.44 4.58
N PHE A 136 10.32 -17.30 3.52
CA PHE A 136 9.26 -16.29 3.45
C PHE A 136 8.22 -16.45 4.55
N TRP A 137 7.86 -17.70 4.86
CA TRP A 137 6.81 -18.02 5.83
C TRP A 137 7.14 -17.58 7.27
N ASN A 138 8.42 -17.33 7.58
CA ASN A 138 8.87 -16.88 8.89
C ASN A 138 9.01 -15.35 8.99
N LEU A 139 8.69 -14.63 7.91
CA LEU A 139 8.70 -13.17 7.91
C LEU A 139 7.42 -12.62 8.55
N SER A 140 7.54 -11.43 9.13
CA SER A 140 6.40 -10.60 9.44
C SER A 140 5.88 -9.90 8.17
N LEU A 141 4.61 -9.48 8.19
CA LEU A 141 3.99 -8.73 7.10
C LEU A 141 4.83 -7.49 6.71
N SER A 142 5.19 -6.71 7.74
CA SER A 142 6.10 -5.57 7.69
C SER A 142 7.30 -5.81 8.61
N GLY A 143 8.49 -5.32 8.27
CA GLY A 143 9.72 -5.65 8.99
C GLY A 143 10.92 -4.78 8.62
N ARG A 144 11.98 -4.82 9.45
CA ARG A 144 13.15 -3.95 9.27
C ARG A 144 14.09 -4.38 8.14
N ASP A 145 14.33 -5.67 8.03
CA ASP A 145 15.33 -6.21 7.09
C ASP A 145 14.70 -7.07 5.98
N PHE A 146 13.61 -7.79 6.28
CA PHE A 146 12.83 -8.54 5.31
C PHE A 146 11.38 -8.60 5.81
N SER A 147 10.42 -8.54 4.89
CA SER A 147 9.00 -8.68 5.21
C SER A 147 8.23 -9.27 4.04
N HIS A 148 6.98 -9.68 4.27
CA HIS A 148 6.13 -10.13 3.16
C HIS A 148 5.92 -9.02 2.12
N ILE A 149 5.56 -7.80 2.55
CA ILE A 149 5.43 -6.61 1.68
C ILE A 149 6.71 -6.37 0.88
N GLY A 150 7.85 -6.32 1.58
CA GLY A 150 9.15 -6.06 0.99
C GLY A 150 9.51 -7.08 -0.07
N THR A 151 9.28 -8.37 0.23
CA THR A 151 9.54 -9.46 -0.71
C THR A 151 8.65 -9.38 -1.94
N ILE A 152 7.34 -9.11 -1.80
CA ILE A 152 6.47 -8.97 -2.99
C ILE A 152 6.93 -7.83 -3.89
N ILE A 153 7.25 -6.66 -3.31
CA ILE A 153 7.75 -5.50 -4.06
C ILE A 153 9.10 -5.82 -4.72
N HIS A 154 10.02 -6.47 -4.00
CA HIS A 154 11.30 -6.94 -4.53
C HIS A 154 11.09 -7.78 -5.79
N GLU A 155 10.31 -8.84 -5.69
CA GLU A 155 10.13 -9.80 -6.78
C GLU A 155 9.43 -9.19 -7.98
N LEU A 156 8.46 -8.29 -7.76
CA LEU A 156 7.80 -7.58 -8.85
C LEU A 156 8.81 -6.74 -9.67
N THR A 157 9.83 -6.15 -9.04
CA THR A 157 10.81 -5.32 -9.78
C THR A 157 11.62 -6.10 -10.81
N HIS A 158 11.72 -7.43 -10.70
CA HIS A 158 12.45 -8.26 -11.67
C HIS A 158 11.77 -8.36 -13.03
N PHE A 159 10.45 -8.13 -13.13
CA PHE A 159 9.74 -8.22 -14.40
C PHE A 159 10.11 -7.03 -15.31
N ALA A 160 10.36 -7.33 -16.59
CA ALA A 160 10.94 -6.37 -17.54
C ALA A 160 10.01 -5.19 -17.86
N ASP A 161 8.70 -5.39 -17.80
CA ASP A 161 7.68 -4.35 -17.97
C ASP A 161 7.46 -3.49 -16.73
N ILE A 162 8.08 -3.84 -15.59
CA ILE A 162 8.15 -3.01 -14.38
C ILE A 162 9.49 -2.27 -14.31
N SER A 163 10.59 -3.00 -14.14
CA SER A 163 11.94 -2.42 -14.04
C SER A 163 13.01 -3.28 -14.71
N GLY A 164 12.86 -4.61 -14.67
CA GLY A 164 13.94 -5.54 -15.01
C GLY A 164 15.10 -5.43 -14.03
N ALA A 165 14.82 -5.16 -12.76
CA ALA A 165 15.83 -5.01 -11.73
C ALA A 165 16.62 -6.33 -11.53
N HIS A 166 17.83 -6.20 -11.00
CA HIS A 166 18.72 -7.30 -10.73
C HIS A 166 18.97 -7.45 -9.22
N ASP A 167 19.51 -8.60 -8.83
CA ASP A 167 20.07 -8.82 -7.51
C ASP A 167 21.57 -8.54 -7.50
N LEU A 168 21.94 -7.26 -7.51
CA LEU A 168 23.34 -6.84 -7.52
C LEU A 168 23.99 -6.98 -6.15
N VAL A 169 23.22 -6.70 -5.09
CA VAL A 169 23.60 -6.86 -3.69
C VAL A 169 22.37 -7.17 -2.85
N TYR A 170 22.58 -7.88 -1.73
CA TYR A 170 21.53 -8.20 -0.76
C TYR A 170 21.78 -7.56 0.60
N GLY A 171 20.70 -7.19 1.29
CA GLY A 171 20.72 -6.66 2.65
C GLY A 171 20.87 -5.15 2.72
N THR A 172 20.22 -4.55 3.72
CA THR A 172 20.18 -3.09 3.95
C THR A 172 21.56 -2.42 3.90
N LYS A 173 22.59 -3.04 4.50
CA LYS A 173 23.96 -2.52 4.52
C LYS A 173 24.56 -2.38 3.13
N LEU A 174 24.49 -3.44 2.31
CA LEU A 174 25.09 -3.43 0.98
C LEU A 174 24.28 -2.57 0.01
N SER A 175 22.95 -2.57 0.13
CA SER A 175 22.06 -1.73 -0.69
C SER A 175 22.29 -0.23 -0.42
N ARG A 176 22.54 0.17 0.83
CA ARG A 176 22.98 1.54 1.19
C ARG A 176 24.36 1.87 0.60
N GLN A 177 25.31 0.94 0.70
CA GLN A 177 26.65 1.14 0.10
C GLN A 177 26.57 1.24 -1.43
N LEU A 178 25.65 0.50 -2.07
CA LEU A 178 25.41 0.58 -3.50
C LEU A 178 24.82 1.95 -3.87
N ALA A 179 23.87 2.46 -3.09
CA ALA A 179 23.32 3.80 -3.26
C ALA A 179 24.40 4.90 -3.14
N ILE A 180 25.29 4.80 -2.16
CA ILE A 180 26.40 5.76 -1.97
C ILE A 180 27.41 5.68 -3.11
N ASN A 181 27.89 4.47 -3.43
CA ASN A 181 29.06 4.32 -4.29
C ASN A 181 28.71 4.23 -5.78
N LYS A 182 27.54 3.69 -6.11
CA LYS A 182 27.13 3.37 -7.49
C LYS A 182 25.62 3.57 -7.65
N PRO A 183 25.09 4.79 -7.51
CA PRO A 183 23.64 4.97 -7.50
C PRO A 183 22.95 4.64 -8.84
N GLY A 184 23.68 4.64 -9.96
CA GLY A 184 23.19 4.07 -11.22
C GLY A 184 22.91 2.56 -11.17
N LYS A 185 23.59 1.83 -10.28
CA LYS A 185 23.31 0.42 -9.97
C LYS A 185 22.20 0.27 -8.93
N ALA A 186 22.09 1.20 -7.98
CA ALA A 186 21.04 1.16 -6.96
C ALA A 186 19.63 1.23 -7.57
N VAL A 187 19.43 2.05 -8.61
CA VAL A 187 18.12 2.16 -9.30
C VAL A 187 17.76 0.92 -10.16
N ILE A 188 18.65 -0.06 -10.27
CA ILE A 188 18.40 -1.35 -10.94
C ILE A 188 18.65 -2.53 -9.99
N ASN A 189 18.62 -2.30 -8.67
CA ASN A 189 18.77 -3.34 -7.65
C ASN A 189 17.43 -3.56 -6.93
N ALA A 190 16.91 -4.80 -6.91
CA ALA A 190 15.59 -5.10 -6.36
C ALA A 190 15.47 -4.73 -4.86
N ASP A 191 16.47 -5.10 -4.06
CA ASP A 191 16.55 -4.75 -2.64
C ASP A 191 16.47 -3.24 -2.37
N ASN A 192 16.98 -2.38 -3.26
CA ASN A 192 16.90 -0.94 -3.06
C ASN A 192 15.45 -0.44 -3.16
N TYR A 193 14.60 -1.08 -3.97
CA TYR A 193 13.16 -0.80 -4.02
C TYR A 193 12.43 -1.38 -2.81
N GLU A 194 12.75 -2.62 -2.40
CA GLU A 194 12.21 -3.22 -1.17
C GLU A 194 12.42 -2.30 0.04
N TYR A 195 13.66 -1.87 0.28
CA TYR A 195 13.99 -1.05 1.44
C TYR A 195 13.51 0.38 1.35
N PHE A 196 13.42 0.92 0.13
CA PHE A 196 12.73 2.18 -0.06
C PHE A 196 11.26 2.02 0.32
N ALA A 197 10.61 0.93 -0.08
CA ALA A 197 9.18 0.73 0.14
C ALA A 197 8.82 0.48 1.60
N THR A 198 9.52 -0.43 2.27
CA THR A 198 9.24 -0.81 3.66
C THR A 198 9.63 0.26 4.69
N ASN A 199 10.54 1.18 4.32
CA ASN A 199 10.96 2.35 5.09
C ASN A 199 11.14 2.13 6.60
N SER A 200 11.75 1.01 6.97
CA SER A 200 11.90 0.60 8.38
C SER A 200 12.61 1.57 9.31
N ASP A 201 13.39 2.50 8.73
CA ASP A 201 14.11 3.56 9.44
C ASP A 201 13.25 4.82 9.63
N ASN A 202 11.98 4.79 9.21
CA ASN A 202 11.03 5.92 9.21
C ASN A 202 11.64 7.19 8.61
N LEU A 203 12.32 7.05 7.48
CA LEU A 203 12.94 8.19 6.81
C LEU A 203 11.88 9.07 6.19
N ALA A 204 11.98 10.37 6.46
CA ALA A 204 11.10 11.35 5.85
C ALA A 204 11.20 11.30 4.32
N PHE A 205 10.06 11.48 3.66
CA PHE A 205 10.03 11.60 2.21
C PHE A 205 10.48 12.99 1.75
N SER A 206 10.18 14.05 2.51
CA SER A 206 10.66 15.42 2.23
C SER A 206 11.96 15.74 2.95
N GLY A 207 12.76 16.60 2.30
CA GLY A 207 14.06 17.02 2.80
C GLY A 207 14.10 18.16 3.80
N ASP A 208 12.96 18.67 4.24
CA ASP A 208 12.86 19.54 5.41
C ASP A 208 12.63 18.74 6.71
N GLY A 209 12.68 17.40 6.64
CA GLY A 209 12.43 16.52 7.77
C GLY A 209 10.98 16.52 8.24
N ARG A 210 10.08 17.21 7.52
CA ARG A 210 8.66 17.14 7.81
C ARG A 210 8.14 15.78 7.38
N ILE A 211 7.36 15.18 8.26
CA ILE A 211 6.49 14.07 7.88
C ILE A 211 5.44 14.69 6.95
N LEU A 212 5.51 14.40 5.65
CA LEU A 212 4.46 14.82 4.71
C LEU A 212 3.24 13.96 4.99
N PRO A 213 2.15 14.53 5.55
CA PRO A 213 0.96 13.73 5.81
C PRO A 213 0.41 13.21 4.50
N ILE A 214 -0.05 11.97 4.50
CA ILE A 214 -0.65 11.33 3.32
C ILE A 214 -2.02 11.90 2.97
N GLY A 215 -2.52 12.76 3.85
CA GLY A 215 -3.68 13.61 3.70
C GLY A 215 -4.01 14.27 5.04
N LYS A 216 -5.22 14.80 5.13
CA LYS A 216 -5.73 15.39 6.37
C LYS A 216 -6.28 14.28 7.26
N PHE A 217 -5.69 14.09 8.43
CA PHE A 217 -6.17 13.16 9.44
C PHE A 217 -7.23 13.81 10.34
N GLU A 218 -8.34 13.12 10.54
CA GLU A 218 -9.43 13.55 11.41
C GLU A 218 -9.34 12.86 12.77
N PRO A 219 -9.44 13.60 13.90
CA PRO A 219 -9.26 13.00 15.21
C PRO A 219 -10.42 12.04 15.55
N LEU A 220 -10.09 10.83 16.00
CA LEU A 220 -11.03 9.91 16.63
C LEU A 220 -11.01 10.09 18.15
N LYS A 221 -12.19 10.09 18.74
CA LYS A 221 -12.37 10.15 20.20
C LYS A 221 -12.74 8.76 20.71
N PHE A 222 -12.32 8.47 21.94
CA PHE A 222 -12.65 7.22 22.63
C PHE A 222 -14.16 7.06 22.80
N ASN A 223 -14.67 5.83 22.55
CA ASN A 223 -16.09 5.47 22.70
C ASN A 223 -17.06 6.42 21.97
N ALA A 224 -16.61 7.01 20.87
CA ALA A 224 -17.40 7.92 20.04
C ALA A 224 -17.41 7.38 18.59
N PRO A 225 -18.25 6.38 18.29
CA PRO A 225 -18.33 5.79 16.96
C PRO A 225 -18.71 6.85 15.92
N ARG A 226 -18.15 6.71 14.73
CA ARG A 226 -18.40 7.60 13.61
C ARG A 226 -18.70 6.79 12.35
N SER A 227 -19.86 7.05 11.76
CA SER A 227 -20.22 6.47 10.47
C SER A 227 -19.75 7.36 9.31
N ALA A 228 -19.36 6.74 8.21
CA ALA A 228 -18.96 7.41 6.99
C ALA A 228 -19.21 6.52 5.78
N ARG A 229 -19.10 7.13 4.59
CA ARG A 229 -19.17 6.45 3.30
C ARG A 229 -17.91 6.75 2.50
N LEU A 230 -17.39 5.74 1.81
CA LEU A 230 -16.32 5.90 0.84
C LEU A 230 -16.82 5.50 -0.56
N PRO A 231 -16.47 6.27 -1.61
CA PRO A 231 -16.59 5.78 -2.98
C PRO A 231 -15.56 4.66 -3.21
N GLU A 232 -15.74 3.92 -4.30
CA GLU A 232 -14.74 2.95 -4.78
C GLU A 232 -13.35 3.61 -4.93
N GLY A 233 -12.32 2.94 -4.37
CA GLY A 233 -10.95 3.45 -4.32
C GLY A 233 -10.76 4.62 -3.36
N GLY A 234 -11.79 4.96 -2.59
CA GLY A 234 -11.77 6.03 -1.60
C GLY A 234 -10.99 5.65 -0.35
N MET A 235 -10.51 6.67 0.35
CA MET A 235 -9.89 6.51 1.67
C MET A 235 -10.32 7.63 2.62
N HIS A 236 -10.40 7.30 3.91
CA HIS A 236 -10.48 8.27 4.99
C HIS A 236 -9.30 8.09 5.95
N LEU A 237 -8.83 9.22 6.47
CA LEU A 237 -7.67 9.28 7.33
C LEU A 237 -8.07 9.79 8.70
N TYR A 238 -7.68 9.05 9.73
CA TYR A 238 -7.98 9.36 11.12
C TYR A 238 -6.76 9.33 12.02
N SER A 239 -6.77 10.07 13.12
CA SER A 239 -5.71 10.00 14.13
C SER A 239 -6.30 9.72 15.51
N VAL A 240 -5.72 8.76 16.22
CA VAL A 240 -5.99 8.50 17.64
C VAL A 240 -4.85 9.10 18.45
N GLN A 241 -5.15 10.05 19.33
CA GLN A 241 -4.18 10.77 20.15
C GLN A 241 -4.48 10.61 21.64
N ASN A 242 -3.47 10.87 22.47
CA ASN A 242 -3.56 10.86 23.93
C ASN A 242 -4.05 9.51 24.45
N PHE A 243 -3.53 8.43 23.87
CA PHE A 243 -3.79 7.08 24.31
C PHE A 243 -2.88 6.75 25.51
N PRO A 244 -3.40 6.83 26.76
CA PRO A 244 -2.56 6.82 27.95
C PRO A 244 -2.43 5.39 28.49
N ASP A 245 -1.27 4.74 28.37
CA ASP A 245 -0.83 3.46 28.99
C ASP A 245 -1.86 2.30 29.15
N ARG A 246 -3.01 2.38 28.49
CA ARG A 246 -4.09 1.39 28.47
C ARG A 246 -4.01 0.66 27.13
N SER A 247 -4.56 -0.56 27.08
CA SER A 247 -4.72 -1.29 25.82
C SER A 247 -6.08 -0.95 25.22
N GLY A 248 -6.19 -0.98 23.90
CA GLY A 248 -7.37 -0.52 23.18
C GLY A 248 -7.24 -0.84 21.70
N THR A 249 -8.34 -0.74 20.99
CA THR A 249 -8.44 -1.21 19.61
C THR A 249 -9.23 -0.21 18.80
N VAL A 250 -8.71 0.14 17.63
CA VAL A 250 -9.51 0.79 16.60
C VAL A 250 -10.24 -0.30 15.82
N VAL A 251 -11.54 -0.14 15.70
CA VAL A 251 -12.43 -1.10 15.05
C VAL A 251 -13.20 -0.39 13.96
N VAL A 252 -13.30 -1.02 12.80
CA VAL A 252 -14.14 -0.60 11.70
C VAL A 252 -15.15 -1.71 11.42
N THR A 253 -16.41 -1.32 11.27
CA THR A 253 -17.51 -2.24 10.96
C THR A 253 -18.16 -1.81 9.65
N SER A 254 -18.07 -2.66 8.62
CA SER A 254 -18.66 -2.46 7.29
C SER A 254 -20.15 -2.76 7.32
N SER A 255 -21.00 -1.75 7.14
CA SER A 255 -22.46 -1.93 7.09
C SER A 255 -22.99 -2.15 5.67
N ALA A 256 -22.24 -1.74 4.66
CA ALA A 256 -22.44 -2.09 3.26
C ALA A 256 -21.09 -2.07 2.52
N GLY A 257 -20.90 -2.99 1.58
CA GLY A 257 -19.59 -3.22 0.96
C GLY A 257 -18.57 -3.74 1.97
N ASP A 258 -17.29 -3.55 1.65
CA ASP A 258 -16.17 -3.89 2.54
C ASP A 258 -15.17 -2.73 2.65
N VAL A 259 -14.63 -2.49 3.84
CA VAL A 259 -13.58 -1.50 4.06
C VAL A 259 -12.46 -2.10 4.90
N ASP A 260 -11.24 -1.84 4.47
CA ASP A 260 -10.05 -2.33 5.15
C ASP A 260 -9.49 -1.29 6.09
N LEU A 261 -8.90 -1.76 7.20
CA LEU A 261 -8.35 -0.95 8.27
C LEU A 261 -6.83 -1.10 8.33
N TYR A 262 -6.14 0.04 8.22
CA TYR A 262 -4.68 0.12 8.32
C TYR A 262 -4.28 1.13 9.39
N THR A 263 -3.19 0.87 10.11
CA THR A 263 -2.65 1.77 11.14
C THR A 263 -1.15 1.99 11.01
N TYR A 264 -0.67 3.17 11.39
CA TYR A 264 0.70 3.64 11.18
C TYR A 264 1.26 4.42 12.39
N PRO A 265 2.60 4.44 12.58
CA PRO A 265 3.27 5.18 13.65
C PRO A 265 3.38 6.68 13.36
N SER A 266 3.26 7.08 12.10
CA SER A 266 3.48 8.44 11.63
C SER A 266 2.50 8.83 10.54
N ALA A 267 2.25 10.14 10.40
CA ALA A 267 1.29 10.69 9.44
C ALA A 267 1.71 10.48 7.97
N ASP A 268 2.97 10.13 7.71
CA ASP A 268 3.46 9.76 6.38
C ASP A 268 3.08 8.32 5.99
N ALA A 269 2.46 7.57 6.91
CA ALA A 269 2.05 6.19 6.75
C ALA A 269 3.13 5.23 6.22
N ALA A 270 4.40 5.59 6.37
CA ALA A 270 5.48 4.90 5.65
C ALA A 270 5.80 3.49 6.19
N SER A 271 5.27 3.14 7.36
CA SER A 271 5.47 1.86 8.03
C SER A 271 4.15 1.38 8.61
N LEU A 272 3.67 0.20 8.20
CA LEU A 272 2.43 -0.39 8.71
C LEU A 272 2.63 -0.97 10.12
N LEU A 273 1.75 -0.62 11.07
CA LEU A 273 1.68 -1.23 12.41
C LEU A 273 0.75 -2.43 12.47
N CYS A 274 -0.41 -2.30 11.83
CA CYS A 274 -1.43 -3.32 11.76
C CYS A 274 -2.29 -3.08 10.53
N GLU A 275 -2.71 -4.18 9.91
CA GLU A 275 -3.74 -4.26 8.89
C GLU A 275 -4.76 -5.31 9.33
N SER A 276 -6.02 -4.99 9.09
CA SER A 276 -7.13 -5.93 9.12
C SER A 276 -7.93 -5.69 7.85
N SER A 277 -7.89 -6.69 6.97
CA SER A 277 -8.53 -6.72 5.64
C SER A 277 -9.30 -8.03 5.48
N THR A 278 -10.01 -8.42 6.54
CA THR A 278 -10.78 -9.66 6.52
C THR A 278 -12.08 -9.42 5.76
N SER A 279 -12.56 -10.37 4.97
CA SER A 279 -13.87 -10.28 4.32
C SER A 279 -15.06 -10.38 5.29
N ASN A 280 -14.83 -10.07 6.57
CA ASN A 280 -15.81 -10.05 7.62
C ASN A 280 -16.43 -8.66 7.71
N VAL A 281 -17.52 -8.56 8.47
CA VAL A 281 -18.18 -7.28 8.73
C VAL A 281 -17.33 -6.37 9.66
N GLU A 282 -16.32 -6.90 10.34
CA GLU A 282 -15.54 -6.14 11.33
C GLU A 282 -14.02 -6.38 11.17
N ASP A 283 -13.29 -5.27 11.10
CA ASP A 283 -11.82 -5.20 11.06
C ASP A 283 -11.28 -4.44 12.26
N GLN A 284 -10.18 -4.91 12.83
CA GLN A 284 -9.68 -4.38 14.09
C GLN A 284 -8.15 -4.35 14.20
N CYS A 285 -7.62 -3.27 14.76
CA CYS A 285 -6.20 -3.08 15.03
C CYS A 285 -5.94 -2.60 16.44
N GLU A 286 -5.08 -3.32 17.17
CA GLU A 286 -4.62 -2.93 18.50
C GLU A 286 -3.80 -1.64 18.45
N LEU A 287 -4.06 -0.74 19.39
CA LEU A 287 -3.31 0.50 19.57
C LEU A 287 -2.12 0.25 20.49
N LYS A 288 -0.91 0.33 19.94
CA LYS A 288 0.36 -0.01 20.64
C LYS A 288 1.19 1.20 21.06
N GLN A 289 0.67 2.41 20.89
CA GLN A 289 1.41 3.67 21.09
C GLN A 289 0.45 4.84 21.35
N ASN A 290 0.99 5.92 21.93
CA ASN A 290 0.21 7.09 22.36
C ASN A 290 -0.47 7.86 21.20
N HIS A 291 0.13 7.84 20.01
CA HIS A 291 -0.41 8.49 18.81
C HIS A 291 -0.36 7.50 17.65
N THR A 292 -1.52 7.15 17.11
CA THR A 292 -1.65 6.24 15.96
C THR A 292 -2.41 6.93 14.83
N PHE A 293 -1.91 6.76 13.62
CA PHE A 293 -2.56 7.22 12.40
C PHE A 293 -3.30 6.03 11.80
N VAL A 294 -4.51 6.25 11.30
CA VAL A 294 -5.44 5.23 10.85
C VAL A 294 -5.90 5.58 9.45
N GLU A 295 -5.94 4.61 8.58
CA GLU A 295 -6.50 4.69 7.23
C GLU A 295 -7.63 3.67 7.14
N VAL A 296 -8.78 4.13 6.67
CA VAL A 296 -9.89 3.26 6.26
C VAL A 296 -10.02 3.39 4.76
N ARG A 297 -10.06 2.26 4.06
CA ARG A 297 -10.01 2.22 2.60
C ARG A 297 -11.12 1.35 2.05
N ALA A 298 -11.72 1.78 0.95
CA ALA A 298 -12.76 1.03 0.28
C ALA A 298 -12.32 0.67 -1.14
N TYR A 299 -12.44 -0.62 -1.49
CA TYR A 299 -12.19 -1.13 -2.85
C TYR A 299 -13.46 -1.21 -3.70
N GLU A 300 -14.60 -0.93 -3.08
CA GLU A 300 -15.88 -0.66 -3.71
C GLU A 300 -16.58 0.49 -2.95
N ALA A 301 -17.78 0.87 -3.37
CA ALA A 301 -18.52 1.88 -2.64
C ALA A 301 -19.06 1.28 -1.33
N SER A 302 -18.50 1.72 -0.19
CA SER A 302 -18.77 1.08 1.10
C SER A 302 -19.25 2.10 2.16
N ASP A 303 -20.16 1.65 3.02
CA ASP A 303 -20.62 2.34 4.21
C ASP A 303 -20.04 1.63 5.45
N TYR A 304 -19.51 2.38 6.40
CA TYR A 304 -18.88 1.81 7.60
C TYR A 304 -19.05 2.68 8.83
N THR A 305 -18.78 2.09 10.00
CA THR A 305 -18.63 2.79 11.28
C THR A 305 -17.25 2.50 11.87
N ILE A 306 -16.54 3.53 12.28
CA ILE A 306 -15.23 3.42 12.97
C ILE A 306 -15.36 3.86 14.42
N GLU A 307 -14.71 3.14 15.33
CA GLU A 307 -14.64 3.50 16.74
C GLU A 307 -13.31 3.09 17.38
N VAL A 308 -12.99 3.73 18.51
CA VAL A 308 -11.87 3.32 19.37
C VAL A 308 -12.45 2.76 20.66
N ARG A 309 -12.30 1.43 20.83
CA ARG A 309 -12.72 0.68 22.02
C ARG A 309 -11.54 0.62 23.00
N LEU A 310 -11.79 0.95 24.27
CA LEU A 310 -10.82 0.74 25.35
C LEU A 310 -11.01 -0.65 25.95
N PHE A 311 -9.91 -1.28 26.37
CA PHE A 311 -9.92 -2.47 27.21
C PHE A 311 -9.79 -2.12 28.69
#